data_AF-A0A1R1YRX6-F1
#
_entry.id   AF-A0A1R1YRX6-F1
#
_cell.length_a   1.000
_cell.length_b   1.000
_cell.length_c   1.000
_cell.angle_alpha   90.00
_cell.angle_beta   90.00
_cell.angle_gamma   90.00
#
_symmetry.space_group_name_H-M   'P 1'
#
loop_
_entity.id
_entity.type
_entity.pdbx_description
1 polymer ?
#
loop_
_entity_poly.entity_id
_entity_poly.type
_entity_poly.pdbx_seq_one_letter_code
_entity_poly.pdbx_strand_id
1 'polypeptide(L)'
;MSFQSLDMYIAVRLLRRTEKISSLAETRLGVDGLYWLSQIFKNISKSFPKFSIDDLEPLSSQILKDLDLFRSNKIVPIVVFSGFGIKKPRDGASDQKSNCFGKSDTFDSIADKNLNDLFDFDKIGTYTK
;
A
#
# COMPACT_ATOMS: atom_id res chain seq x y z
N MET A 1 -1.27 -15.79 9.97
CA MET A 1 -0.55 -16.43 8.85
C MET A 1 0.71 -15.63 8.59
N SER A 2 1.89 -16.24 8.67
CA SER A 2 3.13 -15.59 8.23
C SER A 2 3.17 -15.56 6.69
N PHE A 3 3.87 -14.60 6.08
CA PHE A 3 3.98 -14.49 4.60
C PHE A 3 4.42 -15.80 3.92
N GLN A 4 5.29 -16.58 4.57
CA GLN A 4 5.72 -17.90 4.07
C GLN A 4 4.57 -18.89 3.90
N SER A 5 3.52 -18.82 4.72
CA SER A 5 2.35 -19.69 4.58
C SER A 5 1.44 -19.28 3.41
N LEU A 6 1.46 -18.01 3.01
CA LEU A 6 0.64 -17.51 1.91
C LEU A 6 1.24 -17.84 0.55
N ASP A 7 2.55 -17.65 0.37
CA ASP A 7 3.21 -17.99 -0.90
C ASP A 7 3.08 -19.48 -1.22
N MET A 8 3.26 -20.33 -0.21
CA MET A 8 3.06 -21.77 -0.36
C MET A 8 1.60 -22.12 -0.68
N TYR A 9 0.64 -21.44 -0.04
CA TYR A 9 -0.78 -21.62 -0.35
C TYR A 9 -1.12 -21.24 -1.81
N ILE A 10 -0.64 -20.08 -2.27
CA ILE A 10 -0.83 -19.61 -3.65
C ILE A 10 -0.23 -20.60 -4.66
N ALA A 11 0.98 -21.10 -4.37
CA ALA A 11 1.68 -22.07 -5.22
C ALA A 11 0.93 -23.42 -5.29
N VAL A 12 0.56 -23.99 -4.14
CA VAL A 12 -0.16 -25.27 -4.06
C VAL A 12 -1.52 -25.19 -4.77
N ARG A 13 -2.20 -24.04 -4.70
CA ARG A 13 -3.50 -23.82 -5.34
C ARG A 13 -3.40 -23.33 -6.79
N LEU A 14 -2.19 -23.18 -7.34
CA LEU A 14 -1.95 -22.68 -8.69
C LEU A 14 -2.65 -21.34 -8.97
N LEU A 15 -2.75 -20.47 -7.96
CA LEU A 15 -3.43 -19.16 -8.06
C LEU A 15 -2.55 -18.08 -8.69
N ARG A 16 -1.33 -18.42 -9.10
CA ARG A 16 -0.39 -17.50 -9.76
C ARG A 16 -0.54 -17.62 -11.27
N ARG A 17 -0.71 -16.49 -11.94
CA ARG A 17 -0.54 -16.36 -13.39
C ARG A 17 0.72 -15.54 -13.68
N THR A 18 1.44 -15.95 -14.72
CA THR A 18 2.59 -15.21 -15.22
C THR A 18 2.27 -14.79 -16.64
N GLU A 19 2.13 -13.49 -16.84
CA GLU A 19 1.80 -12.92 -18.15
C GLU A 19 2.87 -11.90 -18.56
N LYS A 20 2.93 -11.61 -19.87
CA LYS A 20 3.76 -10.51 -20.36
C LYS A 20 3.16 -9.20 -19.89
N ILE A 21 3.98 -8.22 -19.53
CA ILE A 21 3.49 -6.90 -19.11
C ILE A 21 2.59 -6.22 -20.16
N SER A 22 2.79 -6.53 -21.44
CA SER A 22 1.92 -6.07 -22.53
C SER A 22 0.47 -6.55 -22.43
N SER A 23 0.17 -7.62 -21.68
CA SER A 23 -1.22 -8.05 -21.43
C SER A 23 -1.97 -7.08 -20.51
N LEU A 24 -1.24 -6.23 -19.79
CA LEU A 24 -1.79 -5.17 -18.94
C LEU A 24 -1.94 -3.84 -19.68
N ALA A 25 -1.83 -3.81 -21.01
CA ALA A 25 -2.00 -2.58 -21.78
C ALA A 25 -3.37 -1.94 -21.52
N GLU A 26 -3.40 -0.60 -21.47
CA GLU A 26 -4.60 0.20 -21.26
C GLU A 26 -5.26 0.01 -19.87
N THR A 27 -4.54 -0.61 -18.93
CA THR A 27 -4.99 -0.78 -17.55
C THR A 27 -4.52 0.35 -16.64
N ARG A 28 -5.29 0.58 -15.58
CA ARG A 28 -4.89 1.43 -14.45
C ARG A 28 -4.39 0.54 -13.32
N LEU A 29 -3.14 0.72 -12.90
CA LEU A 29 -2.48 -0.16 -11.93
C LEU A 29 -2.25 0.58 -10.62
N GLY A 30 -2.82 0.08 -9.51
CA GLY A 30 -2.49 0.57 -8.17
C GLY A 30 -1.08 0.14 -7.76
N VAL A 31 -0.25 1.10 -7.37
CA VAL A 31 1.13 0.87 -6.92
C VAL A 31 1.26 1.34 -5.48
N ASP A 32 1.70 0.45 -4.59
CA ASP A 32 2.12 0.83 -3.24
C ASP A 32 3.39 1.69 -3.33
N GLY A 33 3.23 2.99 -3.13
CA GLY A 33 4.29 3.98 -3.28
C GLY A 33 5.40 3.83 -2.24
N LEU A 34 5.09 3.41 -1.01
CA LEU A 34 6.09 3.21 0.02
C LEU A 34 6.97 2.00 -0.31
N TYR A 35 6.34 0.89 -0.69
CA TYR A 35 7.08 -0.29 -1.12
C TYR A 35 7.92 0.01 -2.36
N TRP A 36 7.34 0.67 -3.36
CA TRP A 36 8.03 1.00 -4.60
C TRP A 36 9.26 1.90 -4.38
N LEU A 37 9.13 3.00 -3.62
CA LEU A 37 10.27 3.85 -3.27
C LEU A 37 11.35 3.07 -2.51
N SER A 38 10.96 2.17 -1.59
CA SER A 38 11.93 1.33 -0.87
C SER A 38 12.77 0.46 -1.81
N GLN A 39 12.19 -0.02 -2.92
CA GLN A 39 12.93 -0.79 -3.92
C GLN A 39 13.84 0.11 -4.74
N ILE A 40 13.40 1.32 -5.09
CA ILE A 40 14.24 2.31 -5.78
C ILE A 40 15.46 2.65 -4.93
N PHE A 41 15.29 2.98 -3.65
CA PHE A 41 16.41 3.26 -2.75
C PHE A 41 17.35 2.07 -2.60
N LYS A 42 16.83 0.84 -2.47
CA LYS A 42 17.65 -0.38 -2.45
C LYS A 42 18.49 -0.53 -3.73
N ASN A 43 17.93 -0.21 -4.89
CA ASN A 43 18.64 -0.28 -6.16
C ASN A 43 19.71 0.82 -6.25
N ILE A 44 19.39 2.05 -5.83
CA ILE A 44 20.33 3.16 -5.79
C ILE A 44 21.50 2.84 -4.86
N SER A 45 21.25 2.37 -3.64
CA SER A 45 22.32 2.01 -2.69
C SER A 45 23.26 0.93 -3.22
N LYS A 46 22.77 0.02 -4.06
CA LYS A 46 23.61 -1.00 -4.71
C LYS A 46 24.50 -0.40 -5.80
N SER A 47 23.98 0.52 -6.60
CA SER A 47 24.71 1.14 -7.70
C SER A 47 25.59 2.32 -7.26
N PHE A 48 25.20 3.01 -6.20
CA PHE A 48 25.83 4.21 -5.66
C PHE A 48 25.99 4.07 -4.14
N PRO A 49 27.06 3.41 -3.66
CA PRO A 49 27.27 3.14 -2.23
C PRO A 49 27.44 4.41 -1.36
N LYS A 50 27.72 5.56 -1.98
CA LYS A 50 27.87 6.87 -1.32
C LYS A 50 26.76 7.86 -1.68
N PHE A 51 25.59 7.35 -2.05
CA PHE A 51 24.41 8.18 -2.30
C PHE A 51 24.16 9.12 -1.12
N SER A 52 24.17 10.43 -1.39
CA SER A 52 23.71 11.44 -0.43
C SER A 52 22.26 11.78 -0.74
N ILE A 53 21.47 12.06 0.28
CA ILE A 53 20.07 12.48 0.10
C ILE A 53 19.96 13.84 -0.60
N ASP A 54 21.04 14.63 -0.58
CA ASP A 54 21.14 15.91 -1.26
C ASP A 54 21.31 15.76 -2.79
N ASP A 55 21.69 14.57 -3.26
CA ASP A 55 21.81 14.24 -4.68
C ASP A 55 20.59 13.43 -5.13
N LEU A 56 19.58 14.12 -5.67
CA LEU A 56 18.33 13.51 -6.12
C LEU A 56 18.38 12.97 -7.55
N GLU A 57 19.46 13.18 -8.30
CA GLU A 57 19.57 12.74 -9.69
C GLU A 57 19.39 11.21 -9.85
N PRO A 58 20.05 10.35 -9.04
CA PRO A 58 19.84 8.91 -9.10
C PRO A 58 18.39 8.51 -8.82
N LEU A 59 17.71 9.23 -7.94
CA LEU A 59 16.30 8.97 -7.61
C LEU A 59 15.39 9.33 -8.79
N SER A 60 15.56 10.53 -9.35
CA SER A 60 14.80 10.99 -10.52
C SER A 60 14.97 10.04 -11.70
N SER A 61 16.21 9.65 -12.01
CA SER A 61 16.53 8.75 -13.11
C SER A 61 15.84 7.38 -12.99
N GLN A 62 15.85 6.78 -11.79
CA GLN A 62 15.19 5.48 -11.56
C GLN A 62 13.67 5.59 -11.65
N ILE A 63 13.08 6.66 -11.09
CA ILE A 63 11.64 6.91 -11.19
C ILE A 63 11.24 7.06 -12.66
N LEU A 64 11.97 7.85 -13.44
CA LEU A 64 11.68 8.06 -14.87
C LEU A 64 11.75 6.77 -15.66
N LYS A 65 12.74 5.91 -15.38
CA LYS A 65 12.87 4.60 -16.02
C LYS A 65 11.65 3.70 -15.76
N ASP A 66 11.16 3.66 -14.53
CA ASP A 66 9.96 2.89 -14.18
C ASP A 66 8.69 3.48 -14.83
N LEU A 67 8.58 4.82 -14.87
CA LEU A 67 7.48 5.51 -15.55
C LEU A 67 7.48 5.26 -17.06
N ASP A 68 8.66 5.20 -17.68
CA ASP A 68 8.81 4.86 -19.11
C ASP A 68 8.43 3.41 -19.38
N LEU A 69 8.69 2.48 -18.45
CA LEU A 69 8.19 1.12 -18.55
C LEU A 69 6.65 1.08 -18.56
N PHE A 70 5.99 1.82 -17.67
CA PHE A 70 4.52 1.90 -17.68
C PHE A 70 4.00 2.54 -18.97
N ARG A 71 4.60 3.66 -19.38
CA ARG A 71 4.20 4.41 -20.58
C ARG A 71 4.34 3.58 -21.85
N SER A 72 5.48 2.90 -22.03
CA SER A 72 5.73 2.04 -23.20
C SER A 72 4.75 0.88 -23.31
N ASN A 73 4.17 0.45 -22.19
CA ASN A 73 3.14 -0.60 -22.13
C ASN A 73 1.71 -0.05 -22.06
N LYS A 74 1.50 1.26 -22.24
CA LYS A 74 0.18 1.92 -22.09
C LYS A 74 -0.49 1.67 -20.74
N ILE A 75 0.28 1.52 -19.67
CA ILE A 75 -0.21 1.35 -18.31
C ILE A 75 -0.28 2.71 -17.64
N VAL A 76 -1.37 2.99 -16.92
CA VAL A 76 -1.51 4.20 -16.10
C VAL A 76 -1.28 3.82 -14.63
N PRO A 77 -0.11 4.11 -14.04
CA PRO A 77 0.13 3.83 -12.63
C PRO A 77 -0.62 4.83 -11.74
N ILE A 78 -1.26 4.33 -10.70
CA ILE A 78 -1.86 5.10 -9.61
C ILE A 78 -1.03 4.82 -8.36
N VAL A 79 -0.10 5.71 -8.05
CA VAL A 79 0.80 5.55 -6.91
C VAL A 79 0.08 6.01 -5.64
N VAL A 80 -0.03 5.11 -4.65
CA VAL A 80 -0.74 5.35 -3.40
C VAL A 80 0.25 5.34 -2.25
N PHE A 81 0.24 6.39 -1.44
CA PHE A 81 1.03 6.48 -0.21
C PHE A 81 0.13 6.27 1.00
N SER A 82 0.66 5.59 2.02
CA SER A 82 -0.07 5.44 3.28
C SER A 82 -0.22 6.81 3.94
N GLY A 83 -1.45 7.11 4.35
CA GLY A 83 -1.76 8.26 5.21
C GLY A 83 -1.47 7.96 6.68
N PHE A 84 -2.25 8.55 7.56
CA PHE A 84 -2.13 8.31 9.00
C PHE A 84 -2.36 6.84 9.37
N GLY A 85 -1.55 6.34 10.29
CA GLY A 85 -1.67 4.97 10.79
C GLY A 85 -3.01 4.77 11.50
N ILE A 86 -3.76 3.75 11.10
CA ILE A 86 -4.99 3.35 11.79
C ILE A 86 -4.59 2.70 13.12
N LYS A 87 -5.02 3.28 14.24
CA LYS A 87 -4.87 2.66 15.56
C LYS A 87 -5.69 1.37 15.57
N LYS A 88 -5.04 0.22 15.43
CA LYS A 88 -5.71 -1.06 15.66
C LYS A 88 -6.08 -1.15 17.14
N PRO A 89 -7.29 -1.58 17.50
CA PRO A 89 -7.59 -2.00 18.85
C PRO A 89 -6.52 -3.01 19.26
N ARG A 90 -5.83 -2.78 20.38
CA ARG A 90 -4.93 -3.79 20.93
C ARG A 90 -5.79 -4.97 21.35
N ASP A 91 -5.54 -6.14 20.76
CA ASP A 91 -5.97 -7.40 21.37
C ASP A 91 -5.29 -7.49 22.74
N GLY A 92 -6.02 -7.16 23.82
CA GLY A 92 -5.58 -7.38 25.20
C GLY A 92 -5.31 -6.15 26.07
N ALA A 93 -6.12 -5.09 26.01
CA ALA A 93 -6.27 -4.19 27.16
C ALA A 93 -7.66 -4.35 27.76
N SER A 94 -7.76 -5.25 28.74
CA SER A 94 -8.88 -5.25 29.68
C SER A 94 -8.74 -3.99 30.55
N ASP A 95 -9.38 -2.90 30.14
CA ASP A 95 -9.87 -1.93 31.10
C ASP A 95 -11.32 -1.62 30.76
N GLN A 96 -12.16 -2.03 31.68
CA GLN A 96 -13.61 -1.96 31.62
C GLN A 96 -14.05 -0.50 31.48
N LYS A 97 -14.77 -0.18 30.40
CA LYS A 97 -16.05 0.55 30.40
C LYS A 97 -16.42 0.98 28.97
N SER A 98 -17.14 0.12 28.27
CA SER A 98 -18.41 0.46 27.60
C SER A 98 -18.84 -0.74 26.76
N ASN A 99 -20.07 -1.15 26.99
CA ASN A 99 -20.75 -2.28 26.37
C ASN A 99 -20.81 -2.22 24.84
N CYS A 100 -21.06 -3.41 24.29
CA CYS A 100 -21.61 -3.71 22.96
C CYS A 100 -20.61 -3.94 21.82
N PHE A 101 -19.82 -5.03 21.88
CA PHE A 101 -19.54 -5.83 20.68
C PHE A 101 -19.45 -7.31 21.03
N GLY A 102 -20.60 -8.00 20.94
CA GLY A 102 -20.66 -9.45 20.96
C GLY A 102 -20.35 -10.00 19.57
N LYS A 103 -19.35 -10.89 19.50
CA LYS A 103 -19.12 -11.95 18.51
C LYS A 103 -19.37 -11.63 17.01
N SER A 104 -18.26 -11.71 16.26
CA SER A 104 -18.16 -11.95 14.81
C SER A 104 -18.98 -11.04 13.90
N ASP A 105 -18.47 -9.83 13.68
CA ASP A 105 -18.89 -9.03 12.53
C ASP A 105 -18.17 -9.55 11.28
N THR A 106 -18.90 -10.24 10.41
CA THR A 106 -18.49 -10.62 9.05
C THR A 106 -18.32 -9.36 8.19
N PHE A 107 -17.60 -9.44 7.08
CA PHE A 107 -17.27 -8.31 6.19
C PHE A 107 -18.50 -7.48 5.77
N ASP A 108 -19.67 -8.14 5.64
CA ASP A 108 -20.94 -7.49 5.31
C ASP A 108 -21.45 -6.53 6.41
N SER A 109 -21.14 -6.78 7.70
CA SER A 109 -21.52 -5.91 8.83
C SER A 109 -20.74 -4.58 8.86
N ILE A 110 -19.60 -4.51 8.18
CA ILE A 110 -18.78 -3.29 8.06
C ILE A 110 -19.30 -2.38 6.95
N ALA A 111 -19.90 -2.95 5.89
CA ALA A 111 -20.40 -2.20 4.75
C ALA A 111 -21.63 -1.34 5.09
N ASP A 112 -22.43 -1.76 6.08
CA ASP A 112 -23.64 -1.05 6.53
C ASP A 112 -23.36 0.03 7.59
N LYS A 113 -22.13 0.15 8.08
CA LYS A 113 -21.76 1.21 9.05
C LYS A 113 -21.46 2.49 8.30
N ASN A 114 -22.20 3.54 8.63
CA ASN A 114 -22.07 4.87 8.04
C ASN A 114 -20.61 5.35 8.23
N LEU A 115 -19.87 5.53 7.13
CA LEU A 115 -18.45 5.90 7.15
C LEU A 115 -18.16 7.17 7.96
N ASN A 116 -19.18 8.03 8.12
CA ASN A 116 -19.12 9.24 8.94
C ASN A 116 -18.98 8.97 10.44
N ASP A 117 -19.45 7.82 10.94
CA ASP A 117 -19.24 7.44 12.35
C ASP A 117 -17.82 6.90 12.61
N LEU A 118 -17.13 6.47 11.54
CA LEU A 118 -15.78 5.89 11.63
C LEU A 118 -14.68 6.95 11.56
N PHE A 119 -14.96 8.09 10.94
CA PHE A 119 -14.03 9.20 10.76
C PHE A 119 -14.67 10.49 11.23
N ASP A 120 -14.15 11.07 12.31
CA ASP A 120 -14.55 12.37 12.83
C ASP A 120 -13.96 13.47 11.93
N PHE A 121 -14.63 13.70 10.79
CA PHE A 121 -14.20 14.64 9.75
C PHE A 121 -14.14 16.08 10.25
N ASP A 122 -14.84 16.42 11.33
CA ASP A 122 -14.81 17.74 11.95
C ASP A 122 -13.43 18.10 12.54
N LYS A 123 -12.58 17.11 12.81
CA LYS A 123 -11.18 17.34 13.27
C LYS A 123 -10.16 17.48 12.14
N ILE A 124 -10.54 17.21 10.89
CA ILE A 124 -9.59 17.21 9.75
C ILE A 124 -9.39 18.63 9.19
N GLY A 125 -10.20 19.62 9.61
CA GLY A 125 -10.24 20.98 9.05
C GLY A 125 -9.31 22.06 9.62
N THR A 126 -8.34 21.76 10.48
CA THR A 126 -7.53 22.81 11.18
C THR A 126 -6.03 22.83 10.88
N TYR A 127 -5.62 22.47 9.68
CA TYR A 127 -4.23 22.69 9.21
C TYR A 127 -4.18 23.58 7.97
N THR A 128 -4.68 24.80 8.10
CA THR A 128 -4.30 25.94 7.25
C THR A 128 -3.92 27.11 8.16
N LYS A 129 -2.61 27.33 8.28
CA LYS A 129 -2.02 28.65 8.55
C LYS A 129 -0.73 28.75 7.75
#